data_AF-K4N2J0-F1
#
_entry.id   AF-K4N2J0-F1
#
_cell.length_a   1.000
_cell.length_b   1.000
_cell.length_c   1.000
_cell.angle_alpha   90.00
_cell.angle_beta   90.00
_cell.angle_gamma   90.00
#
_symmetry.space_group_name_H-M   'P 1'
#
loop_
_entity.id
_entity.type
_entity.pdbx_description
1 polymer ?
#
loop_
_entity_poly.entity_id
_entity_poly.type
_entity_poly.pdbx_seq_one_letter_code
_entity_poly.pdbx_strand_id
1 'polypeptide(L)'
;ERRKKIVEMGGAQELLNMLSTAKDDRTRKEALHALDALSQSDEALASLHHAGAISVIRSAPNSLEDAEVEGFKLSLMKRFQDLRYDVPS
;
A
#
# COMPACT_ATOMS: atom_id res chain seq x y z
N GLU A 1 -7.71 15.79 3.53
CA GLU A 1 -7.47 16.81 2.47
C GLU A 1 -6.32 16.54 1.51
N ARG A 2 -5.01 16.61 1.83
CA ARG A 2 -3.96 16.37 0.79
C ARG A 2 -3.92 14.93 0.26
N ARG A 3 -4.10 13.93 1.13
CA ARG A 3 -4.12 12.50 0.77
C ARG A 3 -5.28 12.16 -0.17
N LYS A 4 -6.46 12.74 0.08
CA LYS A 4 -7.64 12.61 -0.78
C LYS A 4 -7.33 13.05 -2.21
N LYS A 5 -6.74 14.25 -2.39
CA LYS A 5 -6.38 14.75 -3.72
C LYS A 5 -5.37 13.85 -4.45
N ILE A 6 -4.40 13.25 -3.74
CA ILE A 6 -3.45 12.30 -4.34
C ILE A 6 -4.20 11.09 -4.91
N VAL A 7 -5.18 10.58 -4.16
CA VAL A 7 -6.00 9.44 -4.57
C VAL A 7 -6.91 9.79 -5.75
N GLU A 8 -7.56 10.96 -5.72
CA GLU A 8 -8.41 11.44 -6.81
C GLU A 8 -7.65 11.62 -8.13
N MET A 9 -6.36 11.96 -8.06
CA MET A 9 -5.49 12.06 -9.23
C MET A 9 -4.91 10.71 -9.69
N GLY A 10 -5.31 9.59 -9.09
CA GLY A 10 -4.83 8.25 -9.44
C GLY A 10 -3.50 7.85 -8.81
N GLY A 11 -2.95 8.65 -7.89
CA GLY A 11 -1.65 8.39 -7.28
C GLY A 11 -1.58 7.06 -6.50
N ALA A 12 -2.71 6.61 -5.95
CA ALA A 12 -2.82 5.28 -5.33
C ALA A 12 -2.51 4.15 -6.33
N GLN A 13 -3.09 4.21 -7.54
CA GLN A 13 -2.88 3.21 -8.57
C GLN A 13 -1.44 3.22 -9.07
N GLU A 14 -0.84 4.41 -9.27
CA GLU A 14 0.55 4.52 -9.70
C GLU A 14 1.54 3.94 -8.69
N LEU A 15 1.30 4.15 -7.39
CA LEU A 15 2.12 3.54 -6.33
C LEU A 15 1.98 2.02 -6.29
N LEU A 16 0.78 1.48 -6.52
CA LEU A 16 0.57 0.03 -6.63
C LEU A 16 1.25 -0.55 -7.88
N ASN A 17 1.18 0.15 -9.01
CA ASN A 17 1.87 -0.22 -10.24
C ASN A 17 3.39 -0.24 -10.00
N MET A 18 3.93 0.80 -9.36
CA MET A 18 5.34 0.87 -8.98
C MET A 18 5.72 -0.33 -8.09
N LEU A 19 4.96 -0.62 -7.04
CA LEU A 19 5.22 -1.76 -6.15
C LEU A 19 5.20 -3.10 -6.90
N SER A 20 4.23 -3.29 -7.81
CA SER A 20 4.08 -4.54 -8.56
C SER A 20 5.15 -4.77 -9.63
N THR A 21 5.77 -3.71 -10.13
CA THR A 21 6.76 -3.77 -11.24
C THR A 21 8.20 -3.55 -10.78
N ALA A 22 8.41 -3.09 -9.55
CA ALA A 22 9.72 -2.81 -8.98
C ALA A 22 10.60 -4.07 -8.87
N LYS A 23 11.81 -3.98 -9.43
CA LYS A 23 12.79 -5.08 -9.42
C LYS A 23 13.74 -5.00 -8.23
N ASP A 24 13.98 -3.81 -7.71
CA ASP A 24 14.85 -3.53 -6.57
C ASP A 24 14.08 -3.22 -5.28
N ASP A 25 14.71 -3.49 -4.14
CA ASP A 25 14.13 -3.27 -2.81
C ASP A 25 13.89 -1.79 -2.51
N ARG A 26 14.79 -0.91 -2.99
CA ARG A 26 14.67 0.53 -2.75
C ARG A 26 13.36 1.07 -3.31
N THR A 27 13.03 0.74 -4.56
CA THR A 27 11.79 1.17 -5.19
C THR A 27 10.57 0.57 -4.52
N ARG A 28 10.61 -0.72 -4.14
CA ARG A 28 9.52 -1.35 -3.37
C ARG A 28 9.29 -0.65 -2.04
N LYS A 29 10.36 -0.29 -1.33
CA LYS A 29 10.29 0.40 -0.05
C LYS A 29 9.63 1.77 -0.18
N GLU A 30 10.06 2.59 -1.13
CA GLU A 30 9.48 3.92 -1.32
C GLU A 30 7.99 3.84 -1.68
N ALA A 31 7.60 2.87 -2.52
CA ALA A 31 6.20 2.62 -2.83
C ALA A 31 5.41 2.22 -1.57
N LEU A 32 5.91 1.25 -0.79
CA LEU A 32 5.26 0.80 0.44
C LEU A 32 5.16 1.91 1.49
N HIS A 33 6.21 2.70 1.66
CA HIS A 33 6.23 3.83 2.59
C HIS A 33 5.19 4.89 2.19
N ALA A 34 5.10 5.24 0.90
CA ALA A 34 4.09 6.18 0.41
C ALA A 34 2.66 5.64 0.57
N LEU A 35 2.45 4.34 0.31
CA LEU A 35 1.17 3.67 0.53
C LEU A 35 0.78 3.67 2.01
N ASP A 36 1.73 3.37 2.91
CA ASP A 36 1.51 3.40 4.37
C ASP A 36 1.11 4.79 4.85
N ALA A 37 1.78 5.84 4.34
CA ALA A 37 1.44 7.24 4.64
C ALA A 37 0.04 7.64 4.13
N LEU A 38 -0.39 7.13 2.97
CA LEU A 38 -1.75 7.31 2.45
C LEU A 38 -2.79 6.58 3.29
N SER A 39 -2.47 5.37 3.76
CA SER A 39 -3.36 4.48 4.52
C SER A 39 -3.88 5.07 5.83
N GLN A 40 -3.20 6.10 6.36
CA GLN A 40 -3.61 6.86 7.55
C GLN A 40 -4.87 7.72 7.36
N SER A 41 -5.56 7.59 6.23
CA SER A 41 -6.83 8.24 5.93
C SER A 41 -7.81 7.20 5.44
N ASP A 42 -8.94 7.03 6.12
CA ASP A 42 -9.90 5.96 5.80
C ASP A 42 -10.42 6.03 4.35
N GLU A 43 -10.66 7.24 3.83
CA GLU A 43 -11.05 7.45 2.42
C GLU A 43 -9.95 7.00 1.44
N ALA A 44 -8.67 7.27 1.76
CA ALA A 44 -7.56 6.84 0.93
C ALA A 44 -7.35 5.33 1.04
N LEU A 45 -7.52 4.76 2.22
CA LEU A 45 -7.47 3.33 2.45
C LEU A 45 -8.59 2.59 1.69
N ALA A 46 -9.80 3.13 1.68
CA ALA A 46 -10.92 2.60 0.90
C ALA A 46 -10.60 2.57 -0.60
N SER A 47 -9.95 3.63 -1.09
CA SER A 47 -9.54 3.72 -2.49
C SER A 47 -8.39 2.76 -2.83
N LEU A 48 -7.43 2.57 -1.92
CA LEU A 48 -6.39 1.55 -2.03
C LEU A 48 -7.02 0.15 -2.08
N HIS A 49 -8.00 -0.13 -1.22
CA HIS A 49 -8.72 -1.39 -1.22
C HIS A 49 -9.41 -1.63 -2.58
N HIS A 50 -10.12 -0.62 -3.09
CA HIS A 50 -10.78 -0.68 -4.40
C HIS A 50 -9.79 -0.92 -5.56
N ALA A 51 -8.59 -0.37 -5.46
CA ALA A 51 -7.50 -0.59 -6.42
C ALA A 51 -6.79 -1.96 -6.28
N GLY A 52 -7.27 -2.84 -5.41
CA GLY A 52 -6.70 -4.19 -5.23
C GLY A 52 -5.42 -4.23 -4.40
N ALA A 53 -5.14 -3.20 -3.59
CA ALA A 53 -3.89 -3.07 -2.84
C ALA A 53 -3.53 -4.30 -2.00
N ILE A 54 -4.52 -4.96 -1.38
CA ILE A 54 -4.28 -6.14 -0.54
C ILE A 54 -3.54 -7.25 -1.31
N SER A 55 -3.97 -7.53 -2.54
CA SER A 55 -3.34 -8.57 -3.37
C SER A 55 -1.92 -8.17 -3.76
N VAL A 56 -1.74 -6.93 -4.22
CA VAL A 56 -0.43 -6.39 -4.63
C VAL A 56 0.57 -6.41 -3.48
N ILE A 57 0.19 -5.86 -2.32
CA ILE A 57 1.06 -5.79 -1.13
C ILE A 57 1.45 -7.19 -0.65
N ARG A 58 0.50 -8.15 -0.64
CA ARG A 58 0.79 -9.53 -0.24
C ARG A 58 1.75 -10.23 -1.20
N SER A 59 1.63 -9.95 -2.49
CA SER A 59 2.49 -10.54 -3.53
C SER A 59 3.90 -9.94 -3.60
N ALA A 60 4.07 -8.70 -3.12
CA ALA A 60 5.37 -8.04 -3.12
C ALA A 60 6.37 -8.84 -2.25
N PRO A 61 7.59 -9.15 -2.74
CA PRO A 61 8.57 -9.88 -1.95
C PRO A 61 9.04 -9.04 -0.76
N ASN A 62 9.39 -9.71 0.35
CA ASN A 62 10.15 -9.07 1.43
C ASN A 62 11.58 -8.80 0.96
N SER A 63 12.24 -7.82 1.56
CA SER A 63 13.68 -7.63 1.39
C SER A 63 14.45 -8.51 2.37
N LEU A 64 15.60 -9.04 1.94
CA LEU A 64 16.54 -9.73 2.83
C LEU A 64 17.47 -8.74 3.57
N GLU A 65 17.57 -7.51 3.07
CA GLU A 65 18.51 -6.48 3.54
C GLU A 65 17.79 -5.34 4.29
N ASP A 66 16.51 -5.10 3.96
CA ASP A 66 15.74 -3.97 4.48
C ASP A 66 14.45 -4.43 5.18
N ALA A 67 14.52 -4.53 6.51
CA ALA A 67 13.39 -4.92 7.35
C ALA A 67 12.21 -3.93 7.32
N GLU A 68 12.43 -2.68 6.89
CA GLU A 68 11.33 -1.69 6.78
C GLU A 68 10.31 -2.12 5.71
N VAL A 69 10.74 -2.85 4.67
CA VAL A 69 9.83 -3.39 3.64
C VAL A 69 8.77 -4.28 4.27
N GLU A 70 9.17 -5.21 5.14
CA GLU A 70 8.23 -6.06 5.86
C GLU A 70 7.40 -5.26 6.87
N GLY A 71 8.04 -4.29 7.56
CA GLY A 71 7.36 -3.39 8.49
C GLY A 71 6.19 -2.63 7.87
N PHE A 72 6.40 -1.99 6.71
CA PHE A 72 5.34 -1.28 5.99
C PHE A 72 4.24 -2.23 5.52
N LYS A 73 4.59 -3.41 5.02
CA LYS A 73 3.59 -4.42 4.63
C LYS A 73 2.70 -4.82 5.80
N LEU A 74 3.29 -5.10 6.96
CA LEU A 74 2.54 -5.47 8.17
C LEU A 74 1.64 -4.32 8.65
N SER A 75 2.16 -3.09 8.68
CA SER A 75 1.39 -1.88 9.03
C SER A 75 0.17 -1.71 8.11
N LEU A 76 0.39 -1.79 6.79
CA LEU A 76 -0.67 -1.71 5.79
C LEU A 76 -1.72 -2.79 5.96
N MET A 77 -1.30 -4.07 6.08
CA MET A 77 -2.23 -5.19 6.26
C MET A 77 -3.07 -5.03 7.53
N LYS A 78 -2.44 -4.61 8.64
CA LYS A 78 -3.16 -4.30 9.88
C LYS A 78 -4.21 -3.22 9.65
N ARG A 79 -3.88 -2.16 8.91
CA ARG A 79 -4.85 -1.08 8.67
C ARG A 79 -6.07 -1.54 7.85
N PHE A 80 -5.88 -2.40 6.85
CA PHE A 80 -7.01 -3.02 6.15
C PHE A 80 -7.86 -3.91 7.07
N GLN A 81 -7.22 -4.66 7.97
CA GLN A 81 -7.91 -5.52 8.95
C GLN A 81 -8.72 -4.72 9.96
N ASP A 82 -8.19 -3.58 10.45
CA ASP A 82 -8.88 -2.71 11.40
C ASP A 82 -10.24 -2.22 10.84
N LEU A 83 -10.35 -2.02 9.52
CA LEU A 83 -11.60 -1.64 8.83
C LEU A 83 -12.31 -2.82 8.16
N ARG A 84 -11.89 -4.06 8.40
CA ARG A 84 -12.49 -5.29 7.87
C ARG A 84 -12.51 -5.40 6.34
N TYR A 85 -11.56 -4.74 5.66
CA TYR A 85 -11.41 -4.87 4.21
C TYR A 85 -10.80 -6.21 3.77
N ASP A 86 -10.24 -6.98 4.69
CA ASP A 86 -9.67 -8.30 4.43
C ASP A 86 -10.71 -9.43 4.45
N VAL A 87 -11.95 -9.15 4.87
CA VAL A 87 -13.05 -10.10 4.91
C VAL A 87 -13.89 -9.96 3.63
N PRO A 88 -14.12 -11.05 2.87
CA PRO A 88 -15.04 -11.03 1.74
C PRO A 88 -16.44 -10.59 2.20
N SER A 89 -17.03 -9.64 1.48
CA SER A 89 -18.42 -9.18 1.71
C SER A 89 -19.45 -10.25 1.36
#